data_AF-A0AA41U4S1-F1
#
_entry.id   AF-A0AA41U4S1-F1
#
_cell.length_a   1.000
_cell.length_b   1.000
_cell.length_c   1.000
_cell.angle_alpha   90.00
_cell.angle_beta   90.00
_cell.angle_gamma   90.00
#
_symmetry.space_group_name_H-M   'P 1'
#
loop_
_entity.id
_entity.type
_entity.pdbx_description
1 polymer ?
#
loop_
_entity_poly.entity_id
_entity_poly.type
_entity_poly.pdbx_seq_one_letter_code
_entity_poly.pdbx_strand_id
1 'polypeptide(L)'
;MTAAPDPVPLRRITHAELLYRPGERALAKSVLELLGCRVVDRGGHFFSAMVEPTVTDYLGNILYASEVTPEQWAFEQQLGLAAAGGPLGEARSAWLDHMRDHPQYSYHFGLKVASDTELEESLRRIEAAGRDDPELAGRISIAGVFRPGDPDAATDTMVQAFIRTDVIACGLVSLGQHIELQWHVPNA
;
A
#
# COMPACT_ATOMS: atom_id res chain seq x y z
N MET A 1 -31.07 12.63 -19.55
CA MET A 1 -30.44 11.50 -20.25
C MET A 1 -29.26 11.08 -19.41
N THR A 2 -29.31 9.90 -18.78
CA THR A 2 -28.15 9.31 -18.09
C THR A 2 -27.19 8.78 -19.15
N ALA A 3 -25.95 9.25 -19.15
CA ALA A 3 -24.91 8.68 -20.00
C ALA A 3 -24.82 7.17 -19.76
N ALA A 4 -24.60 6.40 -20.83
CA ALA A 4 -24.30 4.98 -20.67
C ALA A 4 -23.01 4.84 -19.82
N PRO A 5 -22.90 3.84 -18.94
CA PRO A 5 -21.68 3.63 -18.20
C PRO A 5 -20.52 3.41 -19.17
N ASP A 6 -19.36 3.99 -18.83
CA ASP A 6 -18.16 3.76 -19.62
C ASP A 6 -17.89 2.26 -19.77
N PRO A 7 -17.48 1.81 -20.98
CA PRO A 7 -17.19 0.40 -21.20
C PRO A 7 -16.05 -0.04 -20.28
N VAL A 8 -16.24 -1.17 -19.60
CA VAL A 8 -15.20 -1.77 -18.75
C VAL A 8 -13.96 -2.03 -19.62
N PRO A 9 -12.77 -1.52 -19.24
CA PRO A 9 -11.55 -1.74 -20.02
C PRO A 9 -11.24 -3.23 -20.15
N LEU A 10 -10.98 -3.70 -21.37
CA LEU A 10 -10.62 -5.10 -21.63
C LEU A 10 -9.22 -5.47 -21.10
N ARG A 11 -8.31 -4.48 -21.02
CA ARG A 11 -6.97 -4.64 -20.43
C ARG A 11 -6.93 -3.86 -19.11
N ARG A 12 -6.61 -4.56 -18.04
CA ARG A 12 -6.54 -4.03 -16.67
C ARG A 12 -5.35 -4.64 -15.94
N ILE A 13 -4.85 -3.93 -14.92
CA ILE A 13 -4.00 -4.55 -13.91
C ILE A 13 -4.87 -5.59 -13.20
N THR A 14 -4.35 -6.81 -13.06
CA THR A 14 -5.09 -7.94 -12.50
C THR A 14 -4.67 -8.28 -11.08
N HIS A 15 -3.38 -8.10 -10.80
CA HIS A 15 -2.80 -8.39 -9.50
C HIS A 15 -1.52 -7.60 -9.29
N ALA A 16 -1.09 -7.54 -8.03
CA ALA A 16 0.27 -7.21 -7.63
C ALA A 16 0.78 -8.29 -6.67
N GLU A 17 2.07 -8.61 -6.77
CA GLU A 17 2.77 -9.49 -5.83
C GLU A 17 3.49 -8.63 -4.80
N LEU A 18 3.23 -8.90 -3.54
CA LEU A 18 3.82 -8.24 -2.39
C LEU A 18 4.76 -9.19 -1.68
N LEU A 19 5.81 -8.64 -1.09
CA LEU A 19 6.78 -9.38 -0.31
C LEU A 19 6.79 -8.88 1.13
N TYR A 20 6.97 -9.80 2.09
CA TYR A 20 7.13 -9.49 3.50
C TYR A 20 8.38 -10.18 4.09
N ARG A 21 8.88 -9.69 5.23
CA ARG A 21 10.13 -10.17 5.84
C ARG A 21 9.96 -11.57 6.44
N PRO A 22 11.06 -12.33 6.63
CA PRO A 22 10.98 -13.65 7.25
C PRO A 22 10.27 -13.63 8.60
N GLY A 23 9.25 -14.48 8.76
CA GLY A 23 8.46 -14.57 9.99
C GLY A 23 7.34 -13.52 10.16
N GLU A 24 7.23 -12.53 9.27
CA GLU A 24 6.22 -11.45 9.39
C GLU A 24 4.89 -11.78 8.68
N ARG A 25 4.59 -13.05 8.37
CA ARG A 25 3.38 -13.45 7.64
C ARG A 25 2.09 -12.98 8.32
N ALA A 26 2.01 -13.04 9.65
CA ALA A 26 0.84 -12.56 10.39
C ALA A 26 0.67 -11.04 10.24
N LEU A 27 1.76 -10.30 10.41
CA LEU A 27 1.79 -8.85 10.28
C LEU A 27 1.39 -8.39 8.87
N ALA A 28 1.89 -9.08 7.84
CA ALA A 28 1.55 -8.80 6.44
C ALA A 28 0.04 -8.94 6.17
N LYS A 29 -0.62 -9.94 6.78
CA LYS A 29 -2.08 -10.09 6.68
C LYS A 29 -2.80 -8.94 7.38
N SER A 30 -2.37 -8.60 8.59
CA SER A 30 -2.97 -7.51 9.37
C SER A 30 -2.91 -6.19 8.62
N VAL A 31 -1.81 -5.88 7.92
CA VAL A 31 -1.72 -4.68 7.07
C VAL A 31 -2.72 -4.73 5.92
N LEU A 32 -2.87 -5.87 5.24
CA LEU A 32 -3.84 -6.00 4.14
C LEU A 32 -5.29 -5.91 4.63
N GLU A 33 -5.60 -6.46 5.81
CA GLU A 33 -6.91 -6.32 6.45
C GLU A 33 -7.19 -4.88 6.88
N LEU A 34 -6.18 -4.15 7.38
CA LEU A 34 -6.30 -2.72 7.70
C LEU A 34 -6.63 -1.86 6.47
N LEU A 35 -6.11 -2.26 5.30
CA LEU A 35 -6.41 -1.66 4.00
C LEU A 35 -7.79 -2.08 3.44
N GLY A 36 -8.58 -2.84 4.20
CA GLY A 36 -9.94 -3.26 3.83
C GLY A 36 -10.00 -4.52 2.97
N CYS A 37 -8.86 -5.17 2.68
CA CYS A 37 -8.86 -6.41 1.91
C CYS A 37 -9.35 -7.60 2.75
N ARG A 38 -9.98 -8.58 2.09
CA ARG A 38 -10.26 -9.88 2.72
C ARG A 38 -9.10 -10.85 2.48
N VAL A 39 -8.38 -11.20 3.54
CA VAL A 39 -7.29 -12.17 3.48
C VAL A 39 -7.81 -13.61 3.42
N VAL A 40 -7.20 -14.41 2.55
CA VAL A 40 -7.40 -15.85 2.42
C VAL A 40 -6.04 -16.53 2.46
N ASP A 41 -5.74 -17.20 3.57
CA ASP A 41 -4.51 -17.98 3.73
C ASP A 41 -4.84 -19.48 3.81
N ARG A 42 -4.28 -20.26 2.90
CA ARG A 42 -4.43 -21.73 2.83
C ARG A 42 -3.12 -22.46 3.17
N GLY A 43 -2.16 -21.75 3.75
CA GLY A 43 -0.77 -22.19 3.86
C GLY A 43 -0.02 -22.13 2.53
N GLY A 44 1.21 -22.62 2.53
CA GLY A 44 2.08 -22.62 1.35
C GLY A 44 2.90 -21.33 1.20
N HIS A 45 3.40 -21.10 -0.02
CA HIS A 45 4.40 -20.08 -0.29
C HIS A 45 3.86 -18.64 -0.17
N PHE A 46 2.61 -18.41 -0.57
CA PHE A 46 1.96 -17.11 -0.52
C PHE A 46 0.58 -17.22 0.14
N PHE A 47 -0.03 -16.07 0.46
CA PHE A 47 -1.47 -15.97 0.70
C PHE A 47 -2.10 -14.95 -0.25
N SER A 48 -3.42 -14.90 -0.29
CA SER A 48 -4.18 -14.01 -1.15
C SER A 48 -4.92 -12.97 -0.32
N ALA A 49 -5.05 -11.76 -0.84
CA ALA A 49 -5.92 -10.72 -0.30
C ALA A 49 -6.82 -10.17 -1.40
N MET A 50 -8.13 -10.31 -1.22
CA MET A 50 -9.13 -9.81 -2.16
C MET A 50 -9.31 -8.33 -1.95
N VAL A 51 -9.10 -7.53 -3.00
CA VAL A 51 -9.20 -6.06 -2.93
C VAL A 51 -10.64 -5.65 -2.67
N GLU A 52 -11.58 -6.07 -3.52
CA GLU A 52 -13.01 -6.09 -3.19
C GLU A 52 -13.30 -7.30 -2.29
N PRO A 53 -13.55 -7.10 -0.98
CA PRO A 53 -13.63 -8.19 -0.01
C PRO A 53 -14.82 -9.13 -0.25
N THR A 54 -15.90 -8.66 -0.89
CA THR A 54 -17.10 -9.48 -1.15
C THR A 54 -16.98 -10.36 -2.39
N VAL A 55 -15.98 -10.14 -3.23
CA VAL A 55 -15.76 -10.88 -4.48
C VAL A 55 -14.62 -11.89 -4.30
N THR A 56 -14.82 -13.10 -4.83
CA THR A 56 -13.76 -14.11 -4.93
C THR A 56 -13.30 -14.21 -6.38
N ASP A 57 -12.30 -13.40 -6.74
CA ASP A 57 -11.68 -13.39 -8.06
C ASP A 57 -10.15 -13.43 -7.90
N TYR A 58 -9.59 -14.63 -8.06
CA TYR A 58 -8.15 -14.88 -7.96
C TYR A 58 -7.36 -14.39 -9.20
N LEU A 59 -8.02 -13.78 -10.19
CA LEU A 59 -7.42 -13.42 -11.47
C LEU A 59 -7.50 -11.94 -11.79
N GLY A 60 -8.33 -11.14 -11.12
CA GLY A 60 -8.54 -9.73 -11.46
C GLY A 60 -8.77 -8.77 -10.30
N ASN A 61 -8.84 -9.27 -9.07
CA ASN A 61 -9.15 -8.49 -7.86
C ASN A 61 -8.29 -8.96 -6.67
N ILE A 62 -6.99 -9.06 -6.87
CA ILE A 62 -6.15 -9.79 -5.92
C ILE A 62 -4.77 -9.19 -5.72
N LEU A 63 -4.36 -9.18 -4.46
CA LEU A 63 -2.98 -9.05 -4.05
C LEU A 63 -2.50 -10.42 -3.59
N TYR A 64 -1.30 -10.81 -4.01
CA TYR A 64 -0.61 -11.96 -3.47
C TYR A 64 0.49 -11.46 -2.54
N ALA A 65 0.76 -12.22 -1.47
CA ALA A 65 1.83 -11.88 -0.54
C ALA A 65 2.63 -13.12 -0.18
N SER A 66 3.95 -13.06 -0.41
CA SER A 66 4.91 -14.12 -0.11
C SER A 66 6.05 -13.62 0.77
N GLU A 67 6.68 -14.55 1.49
CA GLU A 67 7.90 -14.23 2.23
C GLU A 67 9.04 -13.98 1.24
N VAL A 68 9.86 -12.95 1.45
CA VAL A 68 11.05 -12.70 0.63
C VAL A 68 11.91 -13.96 0.54
N THR A 69 12.50 -14.21 -0.63
CA THR A 69 13.44 -15.33 -0.77
C THR A 69 14.70 -15.11 0.07
N PRO A 70 15.42 -16.18 0.45
CA PRO A 70 16.69 -16.03 1.17
C PRO A 70 17.71 -15.13 0.44
N GLU A 71 17.76 -15.17 -0.88
CA GLU A 71 18.67 -14.37 -1.70
C GLU A 71 18.31 -12.88 -1.66
N GLN A 72 17.03 -12.55 -1.83
CA GLN A 72 16.55 -11.17 -1.69
C GLN A 72 16.79 -10.67 -0.27
N TRP A 73 16.49 -11.47 0.75
CA TRP A 73 16.70 -11.07 2.14
C TRP A 73 18.19 -10.84 2.46
N ALA A 74 19.08 -11.68 1.94
CA ALA A 74 20.52 -11.47 2.08
C ALA A 74 20.97 -10.16 1.40
N PHE A 75 20.49 -9.88 0.19
CA PHE A 75 20.78 -8.63 -0.51
C PHE A 75 20.29 -7.41 0.26
N GLU A 76 19.04 -7.42 0.71
CA GLU A 76 18.44 -6.29 1.42
C GLU A 76 19.11 -6.02 2.76
N GLN A 77 19.57 -7.06 3.48
CA GLN A 77 20.38 -6.88 4.68
C GLN A 77 21.72 -6.21 4.38
N GLN A 78 22.41 -6.60 3.31
CA GLN A 78 23.66 -5.95 2.90
C GLN A 78 23.42 -4.50 2.47
N LEU A 79 22.33 -4.24 1.74
CA LEU A 79 21.93 -2.88 1.37
C LEU A 79 21.67 -2.02 2.60
N GLY A 80 20.97 -2.56 3.61
CA GLY A 80 20.73 -1.89 4.88
C GLY A 80 22.01 -1.54 5.63
N LEU A 81 22.98 -2.47 5.70
CA LEU A 81 24.28 -2.22 6.32
C LEU A 81 25.08 -1.16 5.56
N ALA A 82 25.12 -1.23 4.23
CA ALA A 82 25.81 -0.25 3.40
C ALA A 82 25.18 1.14 3.47
N ALA A 83 23.86 1.21 3.68
CA ALA A 83 23.11 2.46 3.81
C ALA A 83 23.00 2.97 5.26
N ALA A 84 23.70 2.36 6.23
CA ALA A 84 23.72 2.84 7.61
C ALA A 84 24.48 4.17 7.78
N GLY A 85 25.29 4.57 6.80
CA GLY A 85 26.02 5.84 6.80
C GLY A 85 26.73 6.12 5.47
N GLY A 86 27.52 7.19 5.44
CA GLY A 86 28.24 7.63 4.24
C GLY A 86 27.30 8.06 3.09
N PRO A 87 27.84 8.20 1.86
CA PRO A 87 27.09 8.77 0.75
C PRO A 87 25.81 8.01 0.37
N LEU A 88 25.80 6.69 0.50
CA LEU A 88 24.61 5.89 0.22
C LEU A 88 23.53 6.08 1.30
N GLY A 89 23.92 6.13 2.58
CA GLY A 89 23.00 6.39 3.68
C GLY A 89 22.39 7.78 3.60
N GLU A 90 23.19 8.80 3.27
CA GLU A 90 22.72 10.17 3.05
C GLU A 90 21.72 10.25 1.88
N ALA A 91 22.06 9.64 0.74
CA ALA A 91 21.16 9.58 -0.42
C ALA A 91 19.87 8.85 -0.11
N ARG A 92 19.95 7.72 0.63
CA ARG A 92 18.77 6.98 1.08
C ARG A 92 17.89 7.83 2.01
N SER A 93 18.48 8.53 2.98
CA SER A 93 17.73 9.38 3.90
C SER A 93 17.01 10.50 3.15
N ALA A 94 17.72 11.23 2.29
CA ALA A 94 17.13 12.29 1.49
C ALA A 94 16.00 11.78 0.58
N TRP A 95 16.16 10.59 0.01
CA TRP A 95 15.10 9.97 -0.79
C TRP A 95 13.89 9.55 0.04
N LEU A 96 14.08 8.94 1.22
CA LEU A 96 12.99 8.60 2.13
C LEU A 96 12.24 9.85 2.63
N ASP A 97 12.97 10.93 2.92
CA ASP A 97 12.39 12.22 3.30
C ASP A 97 11.53 12.78 2.15
N HIS A 98 12.06 12.79 0.92
CA HIS A 98 11.30 13.22 -0.25
C HIS A 98 10.04 12.38 -0.46
N MET A 99 10.12 11.06 -0.30
CA MET A 99 8.95 10.18 -0.44
C MET A 99 7.90 10.42 0.65
N ARG A 100 8.31 10.76 1.86
CA ARG A 100 7.38 11.13 2.94
C ARG A 100 6.68 12.45 2.63
N ASP A 101 7.42 13.44 2.14
CA ASP A 101 6.91 14.79 1.92
C ASP A 101 6.10 14.89 0.60
N HIS A 102 6.38 14.00 -0.37
CA HIS A 102 5.71 13.95 -1.67
C HIS A 102 5.31 12.51 -2.07
N PRO A 103 4.40 11.87 -1.32
CA PRO A 103 4.07 10.46 -1.54
C PRO A 103 3.45 10.18 -2.92
N GLN A 104 2.84 11.16 -3.57
CA GLN A 104 2.29 11.07 -4.94
C GLN A 104 3.37 10.84 -6.01
N TYR A 105 4.64 11.15 -5.74
CA TYR A 105 5.77 10.94 -6.66
C TYR A 105 6.62 9.71 -6.31
N SER A 106 6.20 8.96 -5.29
CA SER A 106 6.84 7.70 -4.91
C SER A 106 6.25 6.51 -5.68
N TYR A 107 6.88 5.34 -5.58
CA TYR A 107 6.31 4.11 -6.11
C TYR A 107 5.10 3.66 -5.26
N HIS A 108 3.95 3.49 -5.89
CA HIS A 108 2.72 3.06 -5.23
C HIS A 108 1.78 2.34 -6.19
N PHE A 109 0.77 1.70 -5.63
CA PHE A 109 -0.43 1.25 -6.34
C PHE A 109 -1.66 1.70 -5.55
N GLY A 110 -2.77 1.89 -6.26
CA GLY A 110 -4.01 2.42 -5.68
C GLY A 110 -5.08 1.35 -5.48
N LEU A 111 -5.82 1.45 -4.37
CA LEU A 111 -7.02 0.70 -4.06
C LEU A 111 -8.20 1.67 -4.01
N LYS A 112 -9.25 1.39 -4.78
CA LYS A 112 -10.47 2.18 -4.73
C LYS A 112 -11.32 1.75 -3.54
N VAL A 113 -11.75 2.72 -2.74
CA VAL A 113 -12.76 2.54 -1.69
C VAL A 113 -14.14 3.00 -2.19
N ALA A 114 -15.22 2.48 -1.60
CA ALA A 114 -16.56 2.71 -2.13
C ALA A 114 -17.11 4.09 -1.79
N SER A 115 -16.66 4.70 -0.69
CA SER A 115 -17.18 5.98 -0.20
C SER A 115 -16.16 6.80 0.59
N ASP A 116 -16.43 8.10 0.72
CA ASP A 116 -15.68 9.01 1.59
C ASP A 116 -15.69 8.54 3.04
N THR A 117 -16.85 8.10 3.55
CA THR A 117 -16.98 7.55 4.91
C THR A 117 -16.06 6.34 5.14
N GLU A 118 -15.99 5.44 4.16
CA GLU A 118 -15.12 4.25 4.23
C GLU A 118 -13.64 4.64 4.18
N LEU A 119 -13.28 5.66 3.39
CA LEU A 119 -11.93 6.22 3.39
C LEU A 119 -11.58 6.74 4.79
N GLU A 120 -12.40 7.62 5.36
CA GLU A 120 -12.17 8.21 6.68
C GLU A 120 -12.13 7.17 7.80
N GLU A 121 -12.96 6.12 7.73
CA GLU A 121 -12.87 4.98 8.64
C GLU A 121 -11.56 4.21 8.51
N SER A 122 -11.10 3.99 7.29
CA SER A 122 -9.83 3.31 7.02
C SER A 122 -8.65 4.12 7.53
N LEU A 123 -8.64 5.44 7.30
CA LEU A 123 -7.61 6.35 7.81
C LEU A 123 -7.54 6.32 9.34
N ARG A 124 -8.68 6.40 10.02
CA ARG A 124 -8.71 6.30 11.49
C ARG A 124 -8.17 4.97 12.01
N ARG A 125 -8.52 3.84 11.37
CA ARG A 125 -7.99 2.52 11.76
C ARG A 125 -6.47 2.44 11.56
N ILE A 126 -5.98 2.94 10.43
CA ILE A 126 -4.56 2.92 10.10
C ILE A 126 -3.76 3.82 11.04
N GLU A 127 -4.25 5.03 11.32
CA GLU A 127 -3.62 5.94 12.28
C GLU A 127 -3.56 5.33 13.68
N ALA A 128 -4.66 4.71 14.13
CA ALA A 128 -4.68 4.01 15.42
C ALA A 128 -3.69 2.84 15.45
N ALA A 129 -3.65 2.00 14.40
CA ALA A 129 -2.69 0.90 14.32
C ALA A 129 -1.24 1.38 14.32
N GLY A 130 -0.92 2.41 13.53
CA GLY A 130 0.43 2.99 13.46
C GLY A 130 0.89 3.68 14.75
N ARG A 131 -0.03 3.94 15.69
CA ARG A 131 0.25 4.58 16.98
C ARG A 131 0.21 3.60 18.16
N ASP A 132 -0.80 2.73 18.20
CA ASP A 132 -1.18 1.97 19.40
C ASP A 132 -0.89 0.46 19.30
N ASP A 133 -0.76 -0.10 18.09
CA ASP A 133 -0.49 -1.53 17.91
C ASP A 133 1.00 -1.83 18.12
N PRO A 134 1.39 -2.73 19.05
CA PRO A 134 2.79 -2.99 19.36
C PRO A 134 3.63 -3.52 18.19
N GLU A 135 3.02 -4.20 17.22
CA GLU A 135 3.71 -4.77 16.06
C GLU A 135 3.71 -3.81 14.86
N LEU A 136 2.72 -2.91 14.77
CA LEU A 136 2.57 -1.97 13.66
C LEU A 136 3.01 -0.53 13.98
N ALA A 137 3.25 -0.18 15.24
CA ALA A 137 3.66 1.16 15.63
C ALA A 137 4.91 1.62 14.87
N GLY A 138 4.80 2.72 14.12
CA GLY A 138 5.87 3.25 13.25
C GLY A 138 6.19 2.42 11.98
N ARG A 139 5.54 1.26 11.82
CA ARG A 139 5.64 0.37 10.64
C ARG A 139 4.56 0.65 9.60
N ILE A 140 3.51 1.37 9.98
CA ILE A 140 2.46 1.88 9.09
C ILE A 140 2.09 3.32 9.50
N SER A 141 1.86 4.19 8.53
CA SER A 141 1.44 5.58 8.77
C SER A 141 0.73 6.18 7.56
N ILE A 142 -0.09 7.21 7.79
CA ILE A 142 -0.60 8.06 6.72
C ILE A 142 0.52 9.04 6.33
N ALA A 143 0.95 9.00 5.07
CA ALA A 143 1.97 9.90 4.53
C ALA A 143 1.37 11.23 4.05
N GLY A 144 0.15 11.21 3.52
CA GLY A 144 -0.56 12.41 3.11
C GLY A 144 -1.99 12.10 2.66
N VAL A 145 -2.87 13.09 2.77
CA VAL A 145 -4.24 13.02 2.23
C VAL A 145 -4.50 14.28 1.44
N PHE A 146 -4.78 14.13 0.15
CA PHE A 146 -5.03 15.22 -0.78
C PHE A 146 -6.47 15.15 -1.25
N ARG A 147 -7.21 16.23 -1.03
CA ARG A 147 -8.60 16.40 -1.45
C ARG A 147 -8.67 17.33 -2.66
N PRO A 148 -9.75 17.25 -3.46
CA PRO A 148 -10.02 18.21 -4.52
C PRO A 148 -9.86 19.66 -4.04
N GLY A 149 -9.11 20.46 -4.79
CA GLY A 149 -8.76 21.83 -4.46
C GLY A 149 -7.56 22.04 -3.52
N ASP A 150 -6.98 20.98 -2.94
CA ASP A 150 -5.73 21.12 -2.17
C ASP A 150 -4.57 21.52 -3.10
N PRO A 151 -3.59 22.33 -2.64
CA PRO A 151 -2.50 22.83 -3.48
C PRO A 151 -1.68 21.74 -4.20
N ASP A 152 -1.56 20.56 -3.58
CA ASP A 152 -0.77 19.43 -4.07
C ASP A 152 -1.63 18.26 -4.56
N ALA A 153 -2.95 18.43 -4.68
CA ALA A 153 -3.82 17.42 -5.25
C ALA A 153 -3.53 17.22 -6.74
N ALA A 154 -3.38 15.96 -7.18
CA ALA A 154 -3.11 15.67 -8.58
C ALA A 154 -4.35 15.83 -9.47
N THR A 155 -5.55 15.79 -8.87
CA THR A 155 -6.83 15.92 -9.57
C THR A 155 -7.93 16.39 -8.60
N ASP A 156 -8.98 16.98 -9.17
CA ASP A 156 -10.20 17.36 -8.43
C ASP A 156 -11.29 16.27 -8.44
N THR A 157 -11.03 15.13 -9.10
CA THR A 157 -12.03 14.07 -9.28
C THR A 157 -11.99 12.98 -8.22
N MET A 158 -11.02 13.02 -7.30
CA MET A 158 -10.88 12.02 -6.23
C MET A 158 -10.16 12.58 -5.01
N VAL A 159 -10.39 11.95 -3.87
CA VAL A 159 -9.54 12.07 -2.69
C VAL A 159 -8.47 10.98 -2.74
N GLN A 160 -7.22 11.37 -2.50
CA GLN A 160 -6.05 10.49 -2.55
C GLN A 160 -5.39 10.43 -1.17
N ALA A 161 -5.41 9.28 -0.52
CA ALA A 161 -4.73 9.08 0.76
C ALA A 161 -3.59 8.08 0.60
N PHE A 162 -2.37 8.52 0.89
CA PHE A 162 -1.18 7.70 0.77
C PHE A 162 -0.81 7.10 2.11
N ILE A 163 -0.71 5.77 2.15
CA ILE A 163 -0.34 4.98 3.32
C ILE A 163 1.07 4.45 3.11
N ARG A 164 1.98 4.73 4.03
CA ARG A 164 3.32 4.19 4.05
C ARG A 164 3.35 2.95 4.93
N THR A 165 4.01 1.89 4.47
CA THR A 165 4.36 0.73 5.31
C THR A 165 5.73 0.17 4.94
N ASP A 166 6.40 -0.51 5.87
CA ASP A 166 7.59 -1.32 5.60
C ASP A 166 7.38 -2.82 5.90
N VAL A 167 6.12 -3.24 6.04
CA VAL A 167 5.75 -4.64 6.28
C VAL A 167 5.60 -5.41 4.96
N ILE A 168 5.02 -4.76 3.95
CA ILE A 168 4.78 -5.32 2.62
C ILE A 168 5.31 -4.38 1.54
N ALA A 169 5.84 -4.93 0.43
CA ALA A 169 6.25 -4.11 -0.73
C ALA A 169 6.19 -4.87 -2.06
N CYS A 170 5.90 -4.14 -3.14
CA CYS A 170 6.14 -4.58 -4.52
C CYS A 170 7.63 -4.36 -4.86
N GLY A 171 8.52 -5.20 -4.31
CA GLY A 171 9.97 -5.09 -4.51
C GLY A 171 10.76 -5.23 -3.21
N LEU A 172 11.63 -4.26 -2.91
CA LEU A 172 12.51 -4.31 -1.74
C LEU A 172 11.77 -3.87 -0.47
N VAL A 173 11.55 -4.79 0.45
CA VAL A 173 10.80 -4.57 1.70
C VAL A 173 11.53 -3.62 2.67
N SER A 174 12.86 -3.52 2.57
CA SER A 174 13.74 -2.62 3.32
C SER A 174 13.60 -1.15 2.93
N LEU A 175 12.99 -0.86 1.78
CA LEU A 175 12.67 0.50 1.33
C LEU A 175 11.22 0.88 1.65
N GLY A 176 10.38 -0.10 1.96
CA GLY A 176 8.95 0.07 2.25
C GLY A 176 8.10 0.22 0.99
N GLN A 177 6.87 0.68 1.16
CA GLN A 177 5.85 0.79 0.12
C GLN A 177 4.89 1.93 0.46
N HIS A 178 4.50 2.69 -0.56
CA HIS A 178 3.29 3.51 -0.50
C HIS A 178 2.12 2.79 -1.17
N ILE A 179 0.94 2.89 -0.55
CA ILE A 179 -0.32 2.37 -1.06
C ILE A 179 -1.31 3.51 -1.02
N GLU A 180 -1.96 3.77 -2.14
CA GLU A 180 -2.95 4.85 -2.24
C GLU A 180 -4.35 4.28 -2.01
N LEU A 181 -5.08 4.84 -1.04
CA LEU A 181 -6.53 4.65 -0.94
C LEU A 181 -7.20 5.82 -1.67
N GLN A 182 -8.03 5.51 -2.64
CA GLN A 182 -8.71 6.52 -3.46
C GLN A 182 -10.22 6.41 -3.35
N TRP A 183 -10.88 7.53 -3.07
CA TRP A 183 -12.32 7.67 -3.22
C TRP A 183 -12.61 8.60 -4.40
N HIS A 184 -13.33 8.10 -5.41
CA HIS A 184 -13.69 8.89 -6.58
C HIS A 184 -14.94 9.72 -6.28
N VAL A 185 -14.84 11.03 -6.43
CA VAL A 185 -15.94 11.95 -6.18
C VAL A 185 -17.07 11.68 -7.19
N PRO A 186 -18.32 11.45 -6.73
CA PRO A 186 -19.43 11.22 -7.64
C PRO A 186 -19.65 12.42 -8.58
N ASN A 187 -19.71 12.14 -9.89
CA ASN A 187 -20.00 13.12 -10.95
C ASN A 187 -18.93 14.22 -11.15
N ALA A 188 -17.70 13.99 -10.70
CA ALA A 188 -16.57 14.83 -11.09
C ALA A 188 -16.11 14.57 -12.53
#